data_AF-A0A7W1HC89-F1
#
_entry.id   AF-A0A7W1HC89-F1
#
_cell.length_a   1.000
_cell.length_b   1.000
_cell.length_c   1.000
_cell.angle_alpha   90.00
_cell.angle_beta   90.00
_cell.angle_gamma   90.00
#
_symmetry.space_group_name_H-M   'P 1'
#
loop_
_entity.id
_entity.type
_entity.pdbx_description
1 polymer ?
#
loop_
_entity_poly.entity_id
_entity_poly.type
_entity_poly.pdbx_seq_one_letter_code
_entity_poly.pdbx_strand_id
1 'polypeptide(L)'
;MAETAETAEKGAQRDRSTIKFPYGDLDDAQEVARTIYENFGLSCSVDQVAAAMNQSLSGAFRAKMATASTFGVVESARGQVHLTDLGARIADPQTGATARVEAFLSVPLYDSVFERFRGARLPGDTGLEAELVKFGVAQKAASKARQSLQRSADQAGFFSLGRDRLVQPSVGMIAPEQPTPPGQTTGATQMPPPDAGVQTAAPPLTQHPLLVGLWQELPDPKVKQLDPEQQANWIETAKLVLKLLYSGESARLGVGLTYGQTPPANETRSGIVEVESEESRNERR
;
A
#
# COMPACT_ATOMS: atom_id res chain seq x y z
N MET A 1 64.66 -42.91 -6.67
CA MET A 1 64.43 -41.63 -7.35
C MET A 1 62.93 -41.42 -7.37
N ALA A 2 62.42 -40.57 -6.48
CA ALA A 2 61.01 -40.23 -6.39
C ALA A 2 60.81 -38.93 -7.18
N GLU A 3 60.13 -39.00 -8.30
CA GLU A 3 59.74 -37.84 -9.09
C GLU A 3 58.38 -37.37 -8.58
N THR A 4 58.39 -36.17 -8.02
CA THR A 4 57.24 -35.49 -7.42
C THR A 4 56.46 -34.81 -8.54
N ALA A 5 55.24 -35.28 -8.82
CA ALA A 5 54.34 -34.61 -9.75
C ALA A 5 53.67 -33.42 -9.05
N GLU A 6 54.22 -32.24 -9.30
CA GLU A 6 53.63 -30.94 -8.98
C GLU A 6 52.37 -30.72 -9.83
N THR A 7 51.19 -30.84 -9.21
CA THR A 7 49.91 -30.51 -9.86
C THR A 7 49.62 -29.04 -9.61
N ALA A 8 49.84 -28.21 -10.62
CA ALA A 8 49.51 -26.79 -10.62
C ALA A 8 47.98 -26.58 -10.71
N GLU A 9 47.38 -26.10 -9.61
CA GLU A 9 45.99 -25.62 -9.60
C GLU A 9 45.88 -24.28 -10.35
N LYS A 10 45.39 -24.31 -11.60
CA LYS A 10 44.96 -23.10 -12.32
C LYS A 10 43.71 -22.53 -11.62
N GLY A 11 43.88 -21.40 -10.94
CA GLY A 11 42.79 -20.64 -10.34
C GLY A 11 41.72 -20.27 -11.36
N ALA A 12 40.55 -20.88 -11.25
CA ALA A 12 39.38 -20.55 -12.06
C ALA A 12 38.92 -19.12 -11.74
N GLN A 13 39.10 -18.22 -12.71
CA GLN A 13 38.59 -16.85 -12.66
C GLN A 13 37.07 -16.91 -12.43
N ARG A 14 36.64 -16.45 -11.25
CA ARG A 14 35.22 -16.45 -10.87
C ARG A 14 34.49 -15.46 -11.77
N ASP A 15 33.65 -15.95 -12.68
CA ASP A 15 32.70 -15.10 -13.42
C ASP A 15 31.93 -14.24 -12.42
N ARG A 16 32.20 -12.93 -12.44
CA ARG A 16 31.63 -11.96 -11.52
C ARG A 16 30.46 -11.27 -12.22
N SER A 17 29.33 -11.17 -11.53
CA SER A 17 28.19 -10.39 -12.02
C SER A 17 28.58 -8.92 -12.21
N THR A 18 28.11 -8.32 -13.29
CA THR A 18 28.31 -6.90 -13.62
C THR A 18 27.28 -6.02 -12.92
N ILE A 19 26.08 -6.56 -12.64
CA ILE A 19 25.02 -5.90 -11.88
C ILE A 19 25.05 -6.29 -10.40
N LYS A 20 24.76 -5.34 -9.52
CA LYS A 20 24.65 -5.57 -8.07
C LYS A 20 23.30 -6.24 -7.76
N PHE A 21 23.34 -7.30 -6.95
CA PHE A 21 22.16 -8.01 -6.47
C PHE A 21 22.45 -8.64 -5.10
N PRO A 22 21.42 -8.83 -4.25
CA PRO A 22 21.60 -9.44 -2.94
C PRO A 22 21.71 -10.96 -3.04
N TYR A 23 22.48 -11.56 -2.13
CA TYR A 23 22.62 -13.02 -1.99
C TYR A 23 21.64 -13.62 -0.98
N GLY A 24 21.09 -12.79 -0.10
CA GLY A 24 19.94 -13.11 0.77
C GLY A 24 18.64 -12.53 0.21
N ASP A 25 17.57 -12.63 0.97
CA ASP A 25 16.25 -12.10 0.62
C ASP A 25 15.90 -10.84 1.45
N LEU A 26 14.68 -10.31 1.28
CA LEU A 26 14.28 -9.05 1.91
C LEU A 26 14.06 -9.20 3.41
N ASP A 27 13.66 -10.38 3.89
CA ASP A 27 13.52 -10.63 5.34
C ASP A 27 14.87 -10.58 6.06
N ASP A 28 15.94 -11.09 5.44
CA ASP A 28 17.31 -10.94 5.95
C ASP A 28 17.67 -9.46 6.19
N ALA A 29 17.28 -8.58 5.26
CA ALA A 29 17.52 -7.14 5.37
C ALA A 29 16.63 -6.49 6.43
N GLN A 30 15.35 -6.87 6.49
CA GLN A 30 14.41 -6.39 7.51
C GLN A 30 14.83 -6.80 8.92
N GLU A 31 15.36 -8.01 9.10
CA GLU A 31 15.86 -8.49 10.39
C GLU A 31 16.96 -7.57 10.91
N VAL A 32 17.95 -7.23 10.06
CA VAL A 32 19.01 -6.28 10.40
C VAL A 32 18.43 -4.90 10.74
N ALA A 33 17.48 -4.41 9.92
CA ALA A 33 16.82 -3.11 10.14
C ALA A 33 16.17 -3.05 11.52
N ARG A 34 15.38 -4.08 11.84
CA ARG A 34 14.64 -4.20 13.08
C ARG A 34 15.57 -4.31 14.28
N THR A 35 16.62 -5.12 14.19
CA THR A 35 17.62 -5.22 15.26
C THR A 35 18.26 -3.86 15.55
N ILE A 36 18.63 -3.10 14.52
CA ILE A 36 19.23 -1.76 14.71
C ILE A 36 18.21 -0.80 15.35
N TYR A 37 17.00 -0.76 14.80
CA TYR A 37 15.94 0.14 15.25
C TYR A 37 15.55 -0.10 16.71
N GLU A 38 15.33 -1.36 17.09
CA GLU A 38 14.86 -1.73 18.44
C GLU A 38 15.96 -1.60 19.52
N ASN A 39 17.24 -1.82 19.17
CA ASN A 39 18.32 -1.86 20.17
C ASN A 39 19.17 -0.58 20.23
N PHE A 40 19.30 0.14 19.12
CA PHE A 40 20.27 1.24 18.98
C PHE A 40 19.68 2.51 18.35
N GLY A 41 18.43 2.48 17.89
CA GLY A 41 17.79 3.60 17.20
C GLY A 41 18.23 3.71 15.74
N LEU A 42 19.21 4.56 15.45
CA LEU A 42 19.58 4.89 14.05
C LEU A 42 20.99 4.49 13.64
N SER A 43 21.89 4.21 14.58
CA SER A 43 23.27 3.84 14.24
C SER A 43 23.96 3.05 15.34
N CYS A 44 24.83 2.13 14.94
CA CYS A 44 25.63 1.29 15.84
C CYS A 44 26.85 0.71 15.14
N SER A 45 27.78 0.14 15.91
CA SER A 45 28.92 -0.57 15.33
C SER A 45 28.51 -1.93 14.75
N VAL A 46 29.29 -2.43 13.79
CA VAL A 46 29.07 -3.75 13.20
C VAL A 46 29.11 -4.85 14.28
N ASP A 47 29.98 -4.73 15.28
CA ASP A 47 30.06 -5.65 16.43
C ASP A 47 28.79 -5.64 17.29
N GLN A 48 28.18 -4.46 17.49
CA GLN A 48 26.94 -4.32 18.25
C GLN A 48 25.76 -4.99 17.54
N VAL A 49 25.65 -4.83 16.21
CA VAL A 49 24.62 -5.54 15.42
C VAL A 49 24.82 -7.05 15.53
N ALA A 50 26.05 -7.55 15.36
CA ALA A 50 26.35 -8.97 15.46
C ALA A 50 25.97 -9.54 16.84
N ALA A 51 26.33 -8.83 17.91
CA ALA A 51 25.98 -9.19 19.27
C ALA A 51 24.46 -9.20 19.51
N ALA A 52 23.73 -8.18 19.04
CA ALA A 52 22.29 -8.10 19.18
C ALA A 52 21.55 -9.21 18.40
N MET A 53 22.09 -9.63 17.25
CA MET A 53 21.57 -10.76 16.46
C MET A 53 22.02 -12.14 17.00
N ASN A 54 22.81 -12.19 18.08
CA ASN A 54 23.44 -13.42 18.58
C ASN A 54 24.26 -14.16 17.49
N GLN A 55 24.93 -13.41 16.61
CA GLN A 55 25.77 -13.94 15.55
C GLN A 55 27.23 -13.54 15.76
N SER A 56 28.16 -14.41 15.35
CA SER A 56 29.56 -14.03 15.22
C SER A 56 29.79 -13.21 13.96
N LEU A 57 30.91 -12.47 13.89
CA LEU A 57 31.39 -11.73 12.70
C LEU A 57 31.85 -12.66 11.55
N SER A 58 31.02 -13.65 11.24
CA SER A 58 31.22 -14.67 10.23
C SER A 58 30.98 -14.14 8.81
N GLY A 59 31.38 -14.93 7.81
CA GLY A 59 31.07 -14.65 6.41
C GLY A 59 29.56 -14.59 6.13
N ALA A 60 28.75 -15.38 6.85
CA ALA A 60 27.29 -15.35 6.74
C ALA A 60 26.71 -14.03 7.27
N PHE A 61 27.16 -13.56 8.43
CA PHE A 61 26.76 -12.27 8.98
C PHE A 61 27.15 -11.12 8.03
N ARG A 62 28.38 -11.13 7.50
CA ARG A 62 28.82 -10.13 6.52
C ARG A 62 27.98 -10.18 5.24
N ALA A 63 27.58 -11.36 4.78
CA ALA A 63 26.69 -11.50 3.63
C ALA A 63 25.29 -10.93 3.92
N LYS A 64 24.75 -11.13 5.14
CA LYS A 64 23.49 -10.53 5.58
C LYS A 64 23.57 -8.99 5.62
N MET A 65 24.65 -8.44 6.19
CA MET A 65 24.91 -6.99 6.18
C MET A 65 25.03 -6.44 4.75
N ALA A 66 25.70 -7.16 3.84
CA ALA A 66 25.79 -6.78 2.44
C ALA A 66 24.43 -6.84 1.72
N THR A 67 23.58 -7.82 2.05
CA THR A 67 22.19 -7.90 1.59
C THR A 67 21.41 -6.66 2.05
N ALA A 68 21.44 -6.34 3.34
CA ALA A 68 20.76 -5.16 3.90
C ALA A 68 21.20 -3.85 3.21
N SER A 69 22.50 -3.70 2.95
CA SER A 69 23.03 -2.54 2.21
C SER A 69 22.63 -2.54 0.73
N THR A 70 22.41 -3.71 0.12
CA THR A 70 21.97 -3.79 -1.28
C THR A 70 20.51 -3.38 -1.45
N PHE A 71 19.67 -3.69 -0.47
CA PHE A 71 18.27 -3.23 -0.39
C PHE A 71 18.12 -1.78 0.08
N GLY A 72 19.21 -1.04 0.31
CA GLY A 72 19.16 0.36 0.76
C GLY A 72 18.66 0.55 2.19
N VAL A 73 18.58 -0.52 2.98
CA VAL A 73 18.06 -0.50 4.36
C VAL A 73 19.08 0.06 5.34
N VAL A 74 20.36 -0.20 5.08
CA VAL A 74 21.48 0.28 5.89
C VAL A 74 22.60 0.81 5.02
N GLU A 75 23.32 1.77 5.57
CA GLU A 75 24.58 2.26 5.05
C GLU A 75 25.70 1.88 6.02
N SER A 76 26.82 1.41 5.49
CA SER A 76 27.98 1.07 6.32
C SER A 76 29.18 1.91 5.91
N ALA A 77 29.79 2.58 6.90
CA ALA A 77 30.94 3.43 6.70
C ALA A 77 31.89 3.31 7.90
N ARG A 78 33.18 3.04 7.64
CA ARG A 78 34.25 3.03 8.66
C ARG A 78 33.94 2.15 9.90
N GLY A 79 33.26 1.02 9.70
CA GLY A 79 32.89 0.10 10.79
C GLY A 79 31.65 0.50 11.59
N GLN A 80 30.98 1.59 11.20
CA GLN A 80 29.66 1.97 11.67
C GLN A 80 28.59 1.56 10.67
N VAL A 81 27.42 1.26 11.19
CA VAL A 81 26.20 0.97 10.43
C VAL A 81 25.17 2.02 10.79
N HIS A 82 24.60 2.65 9.76
CA HIS A 82 23.53 3.62 9.86
C HIS A 82 22.27 3.02 9.24
N LEU A 83 21.15 3.12 9.95
CA LEU A 83 19.83 2.80 9.43
C LEU A 83 19.37 3.94 8.52
N THR A 84 18.91 3.63 7.32
CA THR A 84 18.34 4.64 6.41
C THR A 84 16.88 4.95 6.78
N ASP A 85 16.32 6.02 6.22
CA ASP A 85 14.88 6.32 6.37
C ASP A 85 13.99 5.18 5.83
N LEU A 86 14.47 4.50 4.78
CA LEU A 86 13.81 3.31 4.24
C LEU A 86 13.91 2.14 5.22
N GLY A 87 15.06 1.93 5.85
CA GLY A 87 15.22 0.88 6.86
C GLY A 87 14.37 1.11 8.12
N ALA A 88 14.27 2.37 8.58
CA ALA A 88 13.39 2.73 9.70
C ALA A 88 11.91 2.45 9.39
N ARG A 89 11.44 2.82 8.19
CA ARG A 89 10.07 2.51 7.74
C ARG A 89 9.81 1.01 7.56
N ILE A 90 10.81 0.22 7.16
CA ILE A 90 10.69 -1.25 7.12
C ILE A 90 10.49 -1.85 8.51
N ALA A 91 11.15 -1.29 9.53
CA ALA A 91 11.03 -1.77 10.91
C ALA A 91 9.68 -1.41 11.56
N ASP A 92 8.99 -0.37 11.05
CA ASP A 92 7.69 0.08 11.54
C ASP A 92 6.53 -0.77 10.98
N PRO A 93 5.67 -1.36 11.83
CA PRO A 93 4.51 -2.15 11.40
C PRO A 93 3.51 -1.38 10.52
N GLN A 94 3.38 -0.06 10.67
CA GLN A 94 2.42 0.73 9.89
C GLN A 94 2.92 1.01 8.47
N THR A 95 4.23 1.26 8.31
CA THR A 95 4.82 1.66 7.03
C THR A 95 5.59 0.53 6.33
N GLY A 96 5.80 -0.60 7.01
CA GLY A 96 6.64 -1.71 6.53
C GLY A 96 6.18 -2.32 5.21
N ALA A 97 4.88 -2.41 4.95
CA ALA A 97 4.38 -2.96 3.69
C ALA A 97 4.80 -2.11 2.47
N THR A 98 4.62 -0.79 2.54
CA THR A 98 5.05 0.13 1.47
C THR A 98 6.57 0.19 1.38
N ALA A 99 7.26 0.21 2.53
CA ALA A 99 8.72 0.30 2.57
C ALA A 99 9.41 -0.95 1.99
N ARG A 100 8.82 -2.14 2.13
CA ARG A 100 9.30 -3.37 1.48
C ARG A 100 9.26 -3.30 -0.05
N VAL A 101 8.22 -2.67 -0.61
CA VAL A 101 8.10 -2.45 -2.06
C VAL A 101 9.19 -1.51 -2.54
N GLU A 102 9.40 -0.40 -1.83
CA GLU A 102 10.47 0.55 -2.13
C GLU A 102 11.85 -0.12 -2.03
N ALA A 103 12.08 -0.93 -1.00
CA ALA A 103 13.32 -1.67 -0.81
C ALA A 103 13.58 -2.64 -1.96
N PHE A 104 12.56 -3.39 -2.38
CA PHE A 104 12.66 -4.30 -3.52
C PHE A 104 13.09 -3.57 -4.80
N LEU A 105 12.48 -2.42 -5.09
CA LEU A 105 12.79 -1.62 -6.28
C LEU A 105 14.11 -0.83 -6.17
N SER A 106 14.67 -0.67 -4.96
CA SER A 106 16.00 -0.05 -4.80
C SER A 106 17.14 -0.89 -5.38
N VAL A 107 16.92 -2.21 -5.56
CA VAL A 107 17.92 -3.12 -6.09
C VAL A 107 17.94 -3.01 -7.63
N PRO A 108 19.07 -2.62 -8.26
CA PRO A 108 19.11 -2.36 -9.70
C PRO A 108 18.67 -3.53 -10.58
N LEU A 109 19.02 -4.76 -10.17
CA LEU A 109 18.58 -5.98 -10.86
C LEU A 109 17.06 -6.16 -10.80
N TYR A 110 16.44 -5.89 -9.65
CA TYR A 110 15.02 -6.15 -9.43
C TYR A 110 14.16 -5.12 -10.14
N ASP A 111 14.57 -3.85 -10.09
CA ASP A 111 13.96 -2.76 -10.87
C ASP A 111 13.96 -3.08 -12.38
N SER A 112 15.12 -3.49 -12.92
CA SER A 112 15.25 -3.86 -14.33
C SER A 112 14.33 -5.02 -14.74
N VAL A 113 14.20 -6.04 -13.86
CA VAL A 113 13.31 -7.18 -14.09
C VAL A 113 11.85 -6.75 -13.99
N PHE A 114 11.50 -5.90 -13.03
CA PHE A 114 10.15 -5.39 -12.86
C PHE A 114 9.72 -4.60 -14.09
N GLU A 115 10.52 -3.63 -14.54
CA GLU A 115 10.22 -2.83 -15.72
C GLU A 115 10.10 -3.68 -16.99
N ARG A 116 10.89 -4.75 -17.12
CA ARG A 116 10.80 -5.69 -18.25
C ARG A 116 9.49 -6.49 -18.27
N PHE A 117 9.00 -6.91 -17.11
CA PHE A 117 7.83 -7.80 -16.99
C PHE A 117 6.57 -7.10 -16.48
N ARG A 118 6.59 -5.78 -16.33
CA ARG A 118 5.43 -5.00 -15.91
C ARG A 118 4.28 -5.17 -16.92
N GLY A 119 3.16 -5.70 -16.45
CA GLY A 119 1.99 -6.00 -17.29
C GLY A 119 2.10 -7.26 -18.15
N ALA A 120 3.26 -7.92 -18.16
CA ALA A 120 3.49 -9.19 -18.85
C ALA A 120 3.42 -10.38 -17.88
N ARG A 121 3.48 -11.60 -18.43
CA ARG A 121 3.67 -12.82 -17.64
C ARG A 121 5.15 -13.05 -17.39
N LEU A 122 5.48 -13.48 -16.18
CA LEU A 122 6.83 -13.91 -15.83
C LEU A 122 7.15 -15.22 -16.57
N PRO A 123 8.34 -15.34 -17.17
CA PRO A 123 8.79 -16.62 -17.70
C PRO A 123 8.97 -17.62 -16.55
N GLY A 124 8.87 -18.91 -16.85
CA GLY A 124 9.23 -19.97 -15.89
C GLY A 124 10.70 -19.87 -15.46
N ASP A 125 11.08 -20.61 -14.41
CA ASP A 125 12.38 -20.49 -13.74
C ASP A 125 13.59 -20.41 -14.69
N THR A 126 13.69 -21.33 -15.67
CA THR A 126 14.79 -21.33 -16.65
C THR A 126 14.81 -20.07 -17.53
N GLY A 127 13.63 -19.58 -17.92
CA GLY A 127 13.52 -18.36 -18.73
C GLY A 127 13.86 -17.11 -17.91
N LEU A 128 13.47 -17.06 -16.64
CA LEU A 128 13.84 -15.98 -15.75
C LEU A 128 15.35 -15.96 -15.51
N GLU A 129 15.98 -17.12 -15.26
CA GLU A 129 17.44 -17.23 -15.14
C GLU A 129 18.17 -16.73 -16.40
N ALA A 130 17.67 -17.05 -17.60
CA ALA A 130 18.23 -16.56 -18.86
C ALA A 130 18.13 -15.03 -18.98
N GLU A 131 17.04 -14.42 -18.53
CA GLU A 131 16.88 -12.95 -18.52
C GLU A 131 17.79 -12.29 -17.48
N LEU A 132 17.96 -12.88 -16.29
CA LEU A 132 18.90 -12.37 -15.28
C LEU A 132 20.34 -12.36 -15.79
N VAL A 133 20.74 -13.37 -16.57
CA VAL A 133 22.06 -13.38 -17.22
C VAL A 133 22.20 -12.24 -18.23
N LYS A 134 21.14 -11.92 -18.99
CA LYS A 134 21.13 -10.75 -19.91
C LYS A 134 21.26 -9.43 -19.18
N PHE A 135 20.71 -9.33 -17.96
CA PHE A 135 20.89 -8.16 -17.08
C PHE A 135 22.29 -8.07 -16.43
N GLY A 136 23.18 -9.04 -16.69
CA GLY A 136 24.56 -9.02 -16.22
C GLY A 136 24.82 -9.83 -14.95
N VAL A 137 23.92 -10.76 -14.58
CA VAL A 137 24.19 -11.76 -13.55
C VAL A 137 25.08 -12.86 -14.13
N ALA A 138 26.13 -13.27 -13.40
CA ALA A 138 26.96 -14.39 -13.80
C ALA A 138 26.14 -15.69 -13.90
N GLN A 139 26.41 -16.52 -14.92
CA GLN A 139 25.62 -17.73 -15.19
C GLN A 139 25.54 -18.68 -13.97
N LYS A 140 26.65 -18.83 -13.22
CA LYS A 140 26.69 -19.63 -11.98
C LYS A 140 25.87 -19.06 -10.83
N ALA A 141 25.58 -17.76 -10.85
CA ALA A 141 24.81 -17.06 -9.84
C ALA A 141 23.33 -16.87 -10.22
N ALA A 142 22.94 -17.16 -11.47
CA ALA A 142 21.60 -16.92 -11.98
C ALA A 142 20.51 -17.59 -11.14
N SER A 143 20.70 -18.86 -10.77
CA SER A 143 19.71 -19.57 -9.95
C SER A 143 19.56 -18.97 -8.55
N LYS A 144 20.66 -18.52 -7.94
CA LYS A 144 20.61 -17.88 -6.63
C LYS A 144 19.96 -16.49 -6.70
N ALA A 145 20.27 -15.72 -7.75
CA ALA A 145 19.63 -14.43 -8.01
C ALA A 145 18.12 -14.57 -8.28
N ARG A 146 17.70 -15.62 -9.00
CA ARG A 146 16.28 -15.96 -9.20
C ARG A 146 15.59 -16.27 -7.87
N GLN A 147 16.22 -17.10 -7.04
CA GLN A 147 15.67 -17.45 -5.72
C GLN A 147 15.52 -16.23 -4.81
N SER A 148 16.55 -15.39 -4.71
CA SER A 148 16.48 -14.17 -3.90
C SER A 148 15.44 -13.19 -4.44
N LEU A 149 15.36 -13.00 -5.77
CA LEU A 149 14.34 -12.16 -6.40
C LEU A 149 12.93 -12.66 -6.09
N GLN A 150 12.64 -13.94 -6.34
CA GLN A 150 11.30 -14.49 -6.13
C GLN A 150 10.87 -14.44 -4.65
N ARG A 151 11.78 -14.75 -3.71
CA ARG A 151 11.47 -14.62 -2.27
C ARG A 151 11.23 -13.17 -1.86
N SER A 152 12.08 -12.26 -2.33
CA SER A 152 11.94 -10.83 -2.01
C SER A 152 10.67 -10.23 -2.61
N ALA A 153 10.29 -10.66 -3.80
CA ALA A 153 9.05 -10.26 -4.46
C ALA A 153 7.81 -10.77 -3.70
N ASP A 154 7.85 -12.01 -3.20
CA ASP A 154 6.80 -12.59 -2.36
C ASP A 154 6.67 -11.81 -1.04
N GLN A 155 7.79 -11.57 -0.36
CA GLN A 155 7.87 -10.79 0.89
C GLN A 155 7.38 -9.34 0.74
N ALA A 156 7.61 -8.73 -0.43
CA ALA A 156 7.13 -7.38 -0.76
C ALA A 156 5.70 -7.36 -1.35
N GLY A 157 5.05 -8.51 -1.55
CA GLY A 157 3.66 -8.59 -2.00
C GLY A 157 3.46 -8.47 -3.52
N PHE A 158 4.50 -8.61 -4.34
CA PHE A 158 4.37 -8.51 -5.80
C PHE A 158 3.59 -9.66 -6.45
N PHE A 159 3.37 -10.77 -5.72
CA PHE A 159 2.64 -11.94 -6.18
C PHE A 159 1.21 -12.06 -5.64
N SER A 160 0.65 -11.01 -5.03
CA SER A 160 -0.72 -11.04 -4.47
C SER A 160 -1.80 -11.38 -5.51
N LEU A 161 -1.60 -11.04 -6.78
CA LEU A 161 -2.53 -11.34 -7.88
C LEU A 161 -2.17 -12.64 -8.65
N GLY A 162 -1.13 -13.35 -8.21
CA GLY A 162 -0.64 -14.60 -8.79
C GLY A 162 0.88 -14.60 -9.03
N ARG A 163 1.51 -15.76 -8.91
CA ARG A 163 2.96 -15.96 -9.11
C ARG A 163 3.44 -15.81 -10.56
N ASP A 164 2.51 -15.70 -11.49
CA ASP A 164 2.77 -15.54 -12.93
C ASP A 164 3.00 -14.07 -13.32
N ARG A 165 2.84 -13.11 -12.41
CA ARG A 165 2.97 -11.68 -12.71
C ARG A 165 3.64 -10.93 -11.56
N LEU A 166 4.56 -10.02 -11.88
CA LEU A 166 5.15 -9.11 -10.91
C LEU A 166 4.33 -7.82 -10.92
N VAL A 167 3.33 -7.72 -10.03
CA VAL A 167 2.44 -6.55 -9.97
C VAL A 167 2.74 -5.77 -8.70
N GLN A 168 2.99 -4.47 -8.84
CA GLN A 168 3.20 -3.61 -7.67
C GLN A 168 1.94 -3.61 -6.79
N PRO A 169 2.04 -3.92 -5.49
CA PRO A 169 0.87 -3.93 -4.63
C PRO A 169 0.39 -2.50 -4.37
N SER A 170 -0.93 -2.30 -4.44
CA SER A 170 -1.58 -1.05 -4.03
C SER A 170 -1.65 -0.97 -2.51
N VAL A 171 -0.50 -0.83 -1.85
CA VAL A 171 -0.46 -0.51 -0.42
C VAL A 171 -0.93 0.95 -0.30
N GLY A 172 -2.06 1.17 0.39
CA GLY A 172 -2.72 2.47 0.47
C GLY A 172 -1.71 3.59 0.67
N MET A 173 -1.53 4.42 -0.35
CA MET A 173 -0.62 5.57 -0.32
C MET A 173 -1.17 6.58 0.69
N ILE A 174 -0.70 6.51 1.93
CA ILE A 174 -0.60 7.72 2.74
C ILE A 174 0.60 8.45 2.14
N ALA A 175 0.31 9.40 1.25
CA ALA A 175 1.34 10.23 0.64
C ALA A 175 2.14 10.91 1.76
N PRO A 176 3.48 10.81 1.79
CA PRO A 176 4.26 11.61 2.71
C PRO A 176 4.05 13.08 2.34
N GLU A 177 3.45 13.81 3.28
CA GLU A 177 3.28 15.26 3.22
C GLU A 177 4.68 15.87 3.05
N GLN A 178 4.99 16.36 1.84
CA GLN A 178 6.24 17.06 1.62
C GLN A 178 6.24 18.31 2.51
N PRO A 179 7.24 18.52 3.38
CA PRO A 179 7.35 19.75 4.14
C PRO A 179 7.54 20.90 3.15
N THR A 180 6.53 21.76 3.06
CA THR A 180 6.63 23.02 2.33
C THR A 180 7.69 23.88 3.02
N PRO A 181 8.74 24.34 2.34
CA PRO A 181 9.68 25.28 2.94
C PRO A 181 8.97 26.60 3.27
N PRO A 182 9.12 27.14 4.50
CA PRO A 182 8.44 28.35 4.91
C PRO A 182 9.11 29.60 4.31
N GLY A 183 8.29 30.44 3.69
CA GLY A 183 8.51 31.89 3.65
C GLY A 183 9.30 32.43 2.47
N GLN A 184 8.58 32.87 1.44
CA GLN A 184 8.89 34.14 0.77
C GLN A 184 7.58 34.91 0.56
N THR A 185 7.33 35.85 1.48
CA THR A 185 6.40 36.95 1.27
C THR A 185 7.06 37.96 0.34
N THR A 186 6.52 38.17 -0.84
CA THR A 186 6.57 39.49 -1.50
C THR A 186 5.34 39.61 -2.38
N GLY A 187 4.48 40.56 -2.04
CA GLY A 187 3.24 40.82 -2.75
C GLY A 187 3.48 41.39 -4.15
N ALA A 188 2.64 40.97 -5.08
CA ALA A 188 2.17 41.80 -6.18
C ALA A 188 0.83 41.24 -6.64
N THR A 189 -0.22 42.02 -6.43
CA THR A 189 -1.54 41.86 -7.04
C THR A 189 -1.39 41.82 -8.56
N GLN A 190 -1.76 40.72 -9.21
CA GLN A 190 -2.13 40.74 -10.62
C GLN A 190 -3.15 39.62 -10.90
N MET A 191 -4.25 40.05 -11.52
CA MET A 191 -5.43 39.27 -11.93
C MET A 191 -5.08 37.97 -12.67
N PRO A 192 -5.87 36.88 -12.47
CA PRO A 192 -5.82 35.71 -13.33
C PRO A 192 -6.64 35.94 -14.63
N PRO A 193 -6.20 35.42 -15.79
CA PRO A 193 -7.07 35.23 -16.95
C PRO A 193 -8.03 34.03 -16.71
N PRO A 194 -9.25 34.05 -17.28
CA PRO A 194 -10.25 33.02 -17.09
C PRO A 194 -10.03 31.82 -18.03
N ASP A 195 -10.63 30.70 -17.65
CA ASP A 195 -10.81 29.44 -18.40
C ASP A 195 -9.65 28.42 -18.42
N ALA A 196 -9.61 27.59 -17.38
CA ALA A 196 -9.44 26.15 -17.53
C ALA A 196 -10.17 25.46 -16.36
N GLY A 197 -11.25 24.73 -16.67
CA GLY A 197 -12.16 24.12 -15.71
C GLY A 197 -11.48 23.20 -14.71
N VAL A 198 -11.46 23.63 -13.44
CA VAL A 198 -11.23 22.74 -12.30
C VAL A 198 -12.54 22.03 -12.02
N GLN A 199 -12.59 20.75 -12.37
CA GLN A 199 -13.61 19.83 -11.88
C GLN A 199 -13.40 19.66 -10.38
N THR A 200 -14.20 20.36 -9.58
CA THR A 200 -14.32 20.08 -8.15
C THR A 200 -15.08 18.76 -8.00
N ALA A 201 -14.36 17.64 -8.09
CA ALA A 201 -14.86 16.37 -7.62
C ALA A 201 -15.12 16.52 -6.12
N ALA A 202 -16.38 16.40 -5.71
CA ALA A 202 -16.75 16.30 -4.31
C ALA A 202 -15.90 15.19 -3.66
N PRO A 203 -15.32 15.43 -2.47
CA PRO A 203 -14.58 14.38 -1.79
C PRO A 203 -15.51 13.18 -1.58
N PRO A 204 -15.03 11.94 -1.81
CA PRO A 204 -15.82 10.75 -1.57
C PRO A 204 -16.33 10.76 -0.12
N LEU A 205 -17.56 10.29 0.10
CA LEU A 205 -18.26 10.27 1.41
C LEU A 205 -17.41 9.74 2.59
N THR A 206 -16.36 8.97 2.30
CA THR A 206 -15.35 8.47 3.24
C THR A 206 -14.38 9.51 3.81
N GLN A 207 -14.35 10.75 3.29
CA GLN A 207 -13.42 11.80 3.72
C GLN A 207 -14.08 12.95 4.49
N HIS A 208 -15.41 12.90 4.73
CA HIS A 208 -16.07 13.98 5.45
C HIS A 208 -15.76 13.88 6.96
N PRO A 209 -15.10 14.87 7.59
CA PRO A 209 -14.62 14.76 8.98
C PRO A 209 -15.75 14.55 9.99
N LEU A 210 -16.95 15.06 9.71
CA LEU A 210 -18.15 14.84 10.52
C LEU A 210 -18.67 13.40 10.44
N LEU A 211 -18.54 12.75 9.28
CA LEU A 211 -18.88 11.33 9.15
C LEU A 211 -17.83 10.48 9.86
N VAL A 212 -16.55 10.77 9.70
CA VAL A 212 -15.49 10.03 10.42
C VAL A 212 -15.69 10.09 11.94
N GLY A 213 -16.02 11.27 12.49
CA GLY A 213 -16.34 11.42 13.91
C GLY A 213 -17.58 10.62 14.34
N LEU A 214 -18.66 10.66 13.55
CA LEU A 214 -19.89 9.92 13.83
C LEU A 214 -19.67 8.40 13.85
N TRP A 215 -18.80 7.89 12.98
CA TRP A 215 -18.50 6.46 12.91
C TRP A 215 -17.56 5.99 14.03
N GLN A 216 -16.77 6.89 14.64
CA GLN A 216 -15.96 6.59 15.82
C GLN A 216 -16.77 6.62 17.12
N GLU A 217 -17.85 7.41 17.14
CA GLU A 217 -18.83 7.50 18.24
C GLU A 217 -19.89 6.38 18.21
N LEU A 218 -19.77 5.39 17.32
CA LEU A 218 -20.65 4.23 17.33
C LEU A 218 -20.54 3.50 18.69
N PRO A 219 -21.65 3.31 19.42
CA PRO A 219 -21.60 2.52 20.64
C PRO A 219 -21.17 1.09 20.30
N ASP A 220 -20.19 0.59 21.06
CA ASP A 220 -19.47 -0.65 20.79
C ASP A 220 -20.46 -1.82 20.59
N PRO A 221 -20.40 -2.58 19.47
CA PRO A 221 -21.36 -3.65 19.17
C PRO A 221 -21.31 -4.82 20.16
N LYS A 222 -20.37 -4.79 21.11
CA LYS A 222 -20.18 -5.79 22.17
C LYS A 222 -20.92 -5.43 23.47
N VAL A 223 -21.52 -4.25 23.59
CA VAL A 223 -22.32 -3.88 24.76
C VAL A 223 -23.70 -4.54 24.67
N LYS A 224 -23.98 -5.45 25.60
CA LYS A 224 -25.19 -6.30 25.58
C LYS A 224 -26.51 -5.56 25.85
N GLN A 225 -26.50 -4.30 26.27
CA GLN A 225 -27.69 -3.47 26.41
C GLN A 225 -27.33 -2.02 26.09
N LEU A 226 -27.82 -1.53 24.96
CA LEU A 226 -27.70 -0.12 24.59
C LEU A 226 -28.80 0.64 25.33
N ASP A 227 -28.44 1.68 26.06
CA ASP A 227 -29.40 2.55 26.73
C ASP A 227 -30.29 3.24 25.65
N PRO A 228 -31.63 3.05 25.67
CA PRO A 228 -32.51 3.53 24.61
C PRO A 228 -32.47 5.05 24.44
N GLU A 229 -32.17 5.79 25.51
CA GLU A 229 -32.00 7.24 25.47
C GLU A 229 -30.72 7.63 24.69
N GLN A 230 -29.61 6.93 24.95
CA GLN A 230 -28.36 7.12 24.23
C GLN A 230 -28.49 6.77 22.73
N GLN A 231 -29.24 5.73 22.40
CA GLN A 231 -29.53 5.37 21.01
C GLN A 231 -30.36 6.46 20.30
N ALA A 232 -31.38 7.00 20.97
CA ALA A 232 -32.22 8.06 20.42
C ALA A 232 -31.39 9.34 20.14
N ASN A 233 -30.56 9.75 21.11
CA ASN A 233 -29.69 10.92 20.99
C ASN A 233 -28.65 10.75 19.87
N TRP A 234 -28.08 9.56 19.71
CA TRP A 234 -27.16 9.27 18.62
C TRP A 234 -27.84 9.32 17.25
N ILE A 235 -29.03 8.72 17.11
CA ILE A 235 -29.81 8.77 15.87
C ILE A 235 -30.21 10.22 15.52
N GLU A 236 -30.58 11.03 16.50
CA GLU A 236 -30.92 12.44 16.29
C GLU A 236 -29.71 13.25 15.82
N THR A 237 -28.54 13.02 16.43
CA THR A 237 -27.27 13.63 16.04
C THR A 237 -26.88 13.23 14.61
N ALA A 238 -27.00 11.94 14.27
CA ALA A 238 -26.75 11.45 12.92
C ALA A 238 -27.68 12.11 11.89
N LYS A 239 -28.97 12.26 12.21
CA LYS A 239 -29.94 12.96 11.35
C LYS A 239 -29.56 14.42 11.13
N LEU A 240 -29.08 15.13 12.16
CA LEU A 240 -28.64 16.53 12.03
C LEU A 240 -27.38 16.66 11.15
N VAL A 241 -26.39 15.78 11.33
CA VAL A 241 -25.17 15.76 10.51
C VAL A 241 -25.50 15.45 9.06
N LEU A 242 -26.33 14.43 8.79
CA LEU A 242 -26.77 14.12 7.43
C LEU A 242 -27.59 15.26 6.83
N LYS A 243 -28.49 15.88 7.61
CA LYS A 243 -29.23 17.06 7.15
C LYS A 243 -28.27 18.19 6.79
N LEU A 244 -27.25 18.48 7.60
CA LEU A 244 -26.28 19.54 7.30
C LEU A 244 -25.48 19.26 6.01
N LEU A 245 -25.07 18.00 5.81
CA LEU A 245 -24.30 17.58 4.64
C LEU A 245 -25.14 17.60 3.35
N TYR A 246 -26.39 17.17 3.42
CA TYR A 246 -27.24 17.02 2.22
C TYR A 246 -28.21 18.19 1.99
N SER A 247 -28.46 19.06 2.98
CA SER A 247 -29.28 20.27 2.79
C SER A 247 -28.56 21.39 2.05
N GLY A 248 -27.22 21.29 1.91
CA GLY A 248 -26.43 22.19 1.05
C GLY A 248 -26.49 21.83 -0.44
N GLU A 249 -26.94 20.62 -0.78
CA GLU A 249 -26.95 20.12 -2.16
C GLU A 249 -28.33 20.27 -2.83
N SER A 250 -29.42 20.31 -2.04
CA SER A 250 -30.78 20.55 -2.54
C SER A 250 -31.01 21.97 -3.09
N ALA A 251 -30.08 22.91 -2.85
CA ALA A 251 -30.15 24.27 -3.41
C ALA A 251 -29.36 24.41 -4.73
N ARG A 252 -28.62 23.38 -5.16
CA ARG A 252 -27.78 23.42 -6.38
C ARG A 252 -28.15 22.38 -7.45
N LEU A 253 -29.07 21.48 -7.14
CA LEU A 253 -29.68 20.60 -8.12
C LEU A 253 -31.17 20.90 -8.21
N GLY A 254 -31.52 21.80 -9.12
CA GLY A 254 -32.87 21.87 -9.67
C GLY A 254 -33.16 20.61 -10.48
N VAL A 255 -33.42 19.48 -9.80
CA VAL A 255 -34.04 18.29 -10.38
C VAL A 255 -34.94 17.71 -9.30
N GLY A 256 -36.25 17.80 -9.52
CA GLY A 256 -37.27 17.31 -8.61
C GLY A 256 -37.20 15.80 -8.44
N LEU A 257 -37.01 15.35 -7.20
CA LEU A 257 -37.48 14.04 -6.76
C LEU A 257 -38.77 14.25 -5.98
N THR A 258 -39.89 14.19 -6.70
CA THR A 258 -41.21 14.03 -6.10
C THR A 258 -41.32 12.61 -5.55
N TYR A 259 -41.06 12.45 -4.25
CA TYR A 259 -41.52 11.27 -3.51
C TYR A 259 -42.73 11.66 -2.65
N GLY A 260 -43.87 11.06 -2.98
CA GLY A 260 -44.93 10.69 -2.05
C GLY A 260 -45.52 11.82 -1.19
N GLN A 261 -46.28 12.71 -1.82
CA GLN A 261 -47.27 13.48 -1.09
C GLN A 261 -48.41 12.53 -0.69
N THR A 262 -48.38 12.05 0.56
CA THR A 262 -49.55 11.50 1.23
C THR A 262 -50.64 12.58 1.20
N PRO A 263 -51.83 12.31 0.64
CA PRO A 263 -52.91 13.29 0.68
C PRO A 263 -53.41 13.43 2.13
N PRO A 264 -53.61 14.66 2.63
CA PRO A 264 -54.26 14.84 3.92
C PRO A 264 -55.74 14.50 3.80
N ALA A 265 -56.25 13.80 4.79
CA ALA A 265 -57.67 13.63 5.02
C ALA A 265 -58.34 14.99 5.17
N ASN A 266 -59.37 15.25 4.36
CA ASN A 266 -60.40 16.21 4.72
C ASN A 266 -61.76 15.69 4.28
N GLU A 267 -62.57 15.34 5.27
CA GLU A 267 -64.00 15.13 5.14
C GLU A 267 -64.68 16.44 4.70
N THR A 268 -65.65 16.32 3.79
CA THR A 268 -67.06 16.71 4.00
C THR A 268 -67.69 17.26 2.70
N ARG A 269 -68.78 16.59 2.29
CA ARG A 269 -70.05 17.14 1.76
C ARG A 269 -70.31 17.24 0.24
N SER A 270 -71.31 16.44 -0.14
CA SER A 270 -72.54 16.79 -0.89
C SER A 270 -72.54 16.87 -2.42
N GLY A 271 -73.45 16.08 -3.01
CA GLY A 271 -74.00 16.19 -4.37
C GLY A 271 -73.98 14.83 -5.07
N ILE A 272 -74.92 13.91 -4.80
CA ILE A 272 -76.22 13.73 -5.49
C ILE A 272 -76.09 13.72 -7.02
N VAL A 273 -76.46 12.57 -7.62
CA VAL A 273 -77.23 12.29 -8.85
C VAL A 273 -76.96 10.78 -9.11
N GLU A 274 -77.83 9.85 -8.68
CA GLU A 274 -78.98 9.30 -9.44
C GLU A 274 -78.53 8.85 -10.85
N VAL A 275 -78.60 7.57 -11.24
CA VAL A 275 -79.75 7.00 -11.95
C VAL A 275 -79.38 5.54 -12.31
N GLU A 276 -80.26 4.61 -11.95
CA GLU A 276 -80.75 3.40 -12.66
C GLU A 276 -79.79 2.42 -13.37
N SER A 277 -79.89 1.12 -13.03
CA SER A 277 -80.61 0.06 -13.79
C SER A 277 -79.70 -0.53 -14.87
N GLU A 278 -79.31 -1.80 -14.75
CA GLU A 278 -79.86 -2.98 -15.45
C GLU A 278 -78.60 -3.87 -15.63
N GLU A 279 -78.57 -5.20 -15.60
CA GLU A 279 -79.58 -6.22 -15.67
C GLU A 279 -78.85 -7.52 -15.28
N SER A 280 -79.45 -8.28 -14.37
CA SER A 280 -79.12 -9.70 -14.21
C SER A 280 -79.39 -10.41 -15.53
N ARG A 281 -78.49 -11.28 -16.01
CA ARG A 281 -78.80 -12.65 -16.47
C ARG A 281 -77.65 -13.26 -17.29
N ASN A 282 -77.62 -14.60 -17.19
CA ASN A 282 -76.98 -15.58 -18.07
C ASN A 282 -75.64 -16.12 -17.54
N GLU A 283 -75.59 -17.17 -16.72
CA GLU A 283 -76.14 -18.54 -16.85
C GLU A 283 -75.51 -19.35 -18.01
N ARG A 284 -74.83 -20.44 -17.61
CA ARG A 284 -74.41 -21.65 -18.37
C ARG A 284 -73.32 -21.51 -19.45
N ARG A 285 -72.15 -22.10 -19.18
CA ARG A 285 -71.85 -23.49 -19.59
C ARG A 285 -70.62 -24.04 -18.87
#